data_AF-X1CA80-F1
#
_entry.id   AF-X1CA80-F1
#
_cell.length_a   1.000
_cell.length_b   1.000
_cell.length_c   1.000
_cell.angle_alpha   90.00
_cell.angle_beta   90.00
_cell.angle_gamma   90.00
#
_symmetry.space_group_name_H-M   'P 1'
#
loop_
_entity.id
_entity.type
_entity.pdbx_description
1 polymer ?
#
loop_
_entity_poly.entity_id
_entity_poly.type
_entity_poly.pdbx_seq_one_letter_code
_entity_poly.pdbx_strand_id
1 'polypeptide(L)'
;MSKEEAADVSLEGNSEKKGIISTQLSWEPHLRIFGRKVIGIKYLQRHYLKRGEAQTEPKKPTTETEIQQKLQVKVRGRVGERIFANVDYDDTAPRSEQQKISLTYQGKENEIIQEVALGDLQLGWPDTEFLAYNKSLFGAKVTAKKGGFNLMGIGSVSKGVSESKTFTGKTTFEKKEIPDTSYLKRRYYLTYFDPTHPPLTSQSLEVYLDDQDGT
;
A
#
# COMPACT_ATOMS: atom_id res chain seq x y z
N MET A 1 -21.48 -81.48 9.03
CA MET A 1 -20.63 -80.29 9.23
C MET A 1 -21.34 -79.13 8.57
N SER A 2 -21.92 -78.26 9.41
CA SER A 2 -22.81 -77.16 9.06
C SER A 2 -22.08 -76.07 8.28
N LYS A 3 -22.77 -75.49 7.30
CA LYS A 3 -22.37 -74.26 6.62
C LYS A 3 -23.58 -73.33 6.71
N GLU A 4 -23.50 -72.37 7.61
CA GLU A 4 -24.57 -71.43 7.93
C GLU A 4 -24.31 -70.10 7.23
N GLU A 5 -25.42 -69.52 6.80
CA GLU A 5 -25.62 -68.39 5.91
C GLU A 5 -25.28 -67.07 6.63
N ALA A 6 -24.46 -66.23 6.02
CA ALA A 6 -24.20 -64.88 6.53
C ALA A 6 -25.20 -63.90 5.90
N ALA A 7 -26.19 -63.49 6.70
CA ALA A 7 -27.10 -62.39 6.38
C ALA A 7 -26.50 -61.05 6.86
N ASP A 8 -26.52 -60.08 5.96
CA ASP A 8 -26.19 -58.67 6.16
C ASP A 8 -27.26 -58.00 7.06
N VAL A 9 -26.83 -57.34 8.14
CA VAL A 9 -27.70 -56.52 8.99
C VAL A 9 -26.98 -55.22 9.34
N SER A 10 -27.38 -54.16 8.65
CA SER A 10 -27.03 -52.78 8.97
C SER A 10 -27.85 -52.30 10.18
N LEU A 11 -27.17 -51.80 11.22
CA LEU A 11 -27.79 -51.08 12.34
C LEU A 11 -27.09 -49.74 12.55
N GLU A 12 -27.74 -48.65 12.14
CA GLU A 12 -27.37 -47.28 12.49
C GLU A 12 -27.58 -47.04 13.99
N GLY A 13 -26.46 -46.91 14.70
CA GLY A 13 -26.43 -46.54 16.12
C GLY A 13 -26.58 -45.04 16.32
N ASN A 14 -27.75 -44.62 16.79
CA ASN A 14 -28.03 -43.32 17.38
C ASN A 14 -27.12 -43.07 18.59
N SER A 15 -26.36 -41.97 18.59
CA SER A 15 -25.57 -41.52 19.74
C SER A 15 -26.11 -40.18 20.24
N GLU A 16 -26.98 -40.25 21.24
CA GLU A 16 -27.21 -39.13 22.13
C GLU A 16 -25.91 -38.76 22.84
N LYS A 17 -25.43 -37.53 22.67
CA LYS A 17 -24.59 -36.87 23.68
C LYS A 17 -25.26 -35.61 24.19
N LYS A 18 -25.84 -35.75 25.38
CA LYS A 18 -26.19 -34.66 26.29
C LYS A 18 -24.98 -33.77 26.57
N GLY A 19 -25.21 -32.46 26.46
CA GLY A 19 -24.73 -31.46 27.42
C GLY A 19 -23.27 -31.02 27.30
N ILE A 20 -23.06 -29.87 26.64
CA ILE A 20 -22.31 -28.76 27.25
C ILE A 20 -23.09 -27.49 26.94
N ILE A 21 -23.94 -27.05 27.87
CA ILE A 21 -24.30 -25.63 27.92
C ILE A 21 -23.00 -24.93 28.30
N SER A 22 -22.33 -24.29 27.34
CA SER A 22 -21.20 -23.43 27.65
C SER A 22 -21.75 -22.20 28.37
N THR A 23 -21.96 -22.29 29.68
CA THR A 23 -22.02 -21.11 30.55
C THR A 23 -20.63 -20.51 30.58
N GLN A 24 -20.25 -19.80 29.51
CA GLN A 24 -19.08 -18.96 29.49
C GLN A 24 -19.34 -17.84 30.51
N LEU A 25 -18.64 -17.89 31.65
CA LEU A 25 -18.75 -16.86 32.68
C LEU A 25 -18.41 -15.51 32.05
N SER A 26 -19.36 -14.57 32.13
CA SER A 26 -19.38 -13.28 31.42
C SER A 26 -18.27 -12.28 31.81
N TRP A 27 -17.30 -12.67 32.65
CA TRP A 27 -16.28 -11.77 33.22
C TRP A 27 -14.82 -12.16 32.93
N GLU A 28 -14.55 -13.23 32.19
CA GLU A 28 -13.16 -13.58 31.88
C GLU A 28 -12.53 -12.62 30.86
N PRO A 29 -11.33 -12.08 31.17
CA PRO A 29 -10.56 -11.32 30.20
C PRO A 29 -10.20 -12.25 29.04
N HIS A 30 -10.67 -11.92 27.84
CA HIS A 30 -10.35 -12.67 26.64
C HIS A 30 -9.74 -11.72 25.62
N LEU A 31 -8.46 -11.95 25.33
CA LEU A 31 -7.73 -11.25 24.29
C LEU A 31 -7.39 -12.26 23.19
N ARG A 32 -7.85 -11.98 21.98
CA ARG A 32 -7.55 -12.79 20.80
C ARG A 32 -6.55 -12.04 19.93
N ILE A 33 -5.50 -12.74 19.54
CA ILE A 33 -4.46 -12.22 18.65
C ILE A 33 -4.49 -13.10 17.40
N PHE A 34 -4.75 -12.48 16.26
CA PHE A 34 -4.68 -13.09 14.94
C PHE A 34 -3.55 -12.44 14.18
N GLY A 35 -2.70 -13.21 13.52
CA GLY A 35 -1.65 -12.61 12.73
C GLY A 35 -1.09 -13.53 11.66
N ARG A 36 -0.51 -12.92 10.65
CA ARG A 36 0.23 -13.58 9.57
C ARG A 36 1.51 -12.80 9.32
N LYS A 37 2.63 -13.52 9.37
CA LYS A 37 3.95 -13.01 8.99
C LYS A 37 4.42 -13.78 7.76
N VAL A 38 4.76 -13.08 6.70
CA VAL A 38 5.34 -13.64 5.47
C VAL A 38 6.74 -13.06 5.31
N ILE A 39 7.72 -13.92 5.13
CA ILE A 39 9.12 -13.55 4.89
C ILE A 39 9.52 -14.14 3.55
N GLY A 40 9.84 -13.29 2.58
CA GLY A 40 10.41 -13.65 1.30
C GLY A 40 11.89 -13.28 1.26
N ILE A 41 12.73 -14.18 0.78
CA ILE A 41 14.16 -13.93 0.57
C ILE A 41 14.43 -14.14 -0.90
N LYS A 42 15.00 -13.13 -1.57
CA LYS A 42 15.54 -13.26 -2.93
C LYS A 42 17.06 -13.14 -2.85
N TYR A 43 17.73 -14.12 -3.43
CA TYR A 43 19.17 -14.16 -3.53
C TYR A 43 19.55 -14.11 -5.01
N LEU A 44 20.32 -13.12 -5.40
CA LEU A 44 20.80 -12.94 -6.77
C LEU A 44 22.32 -12.89 -6.78
N GLN A 45 22.93 -13.80 -7.52
CA GLN A 45 24.36 -13.85 -7.74
C GLN A 45 24.64 -13.56 -9.22
N ARG A 46 25.33 -12.46 -9.51
CA ARG A 46 25.70 -12.08 -10.88
C ARG A 46 27.15 -12.44 -11.14
N HIS A 47 27.39 -13.30 -12.13
CA HIS A 47 28.72 -13.61 -12.63
C HIS A 47 28.96 -12.85 -13.94
N TYR A 48 30.12 -12.19 -14.03
CA TYR A 48 30.52 -11.47 -15.24
C TYR A 48 31.49 -12.32 -16.04
N LEU A 49 31.12 -12.67 -17.27
CA LEU A 49 32.01 -13.32 -18.21
C LEU A 49 32.97 -12.28 -18.81
N LYS A 50 34.25 -12.64 -18.94
CA LYS A 50 35.21 -11.81 -19.68
C LYS A 50 34.78 -11.75 -21.14
N ARG A 51 34.48 -10.55 -21.65
CA ARG A 51 34.22 -10.32 -23.08
C ARG A 51 35.16 -9.22 -23.58
N GLY A 52 36.12 -9.63 -24.41
CA GLY A 52 37.00 -8.76 -25.21
C GLY A 52 38.17 -8.14 -24.45
N GLU A 53 39.26 -7.87 -25.19
CA GLU A 53 40.58 -7.40 -24.76
C GLU A 53 40.62 -6.00 -24.10
N ALA A 54 39.46 -5.36 -23.91
CA ALA A 54 39.34 -3.99 -23.38
C ALA A 54 38.99 -3.90 -21.88
N GLN A 55 38.94 -5.02 -21.14
CA GLN A 55 38.68 -5.01 -19.69
C GLN A 55 39.91 -5.50 -18.92
N THR A 56 40.63 -4.56 -18.30
CA THR A 56 41.90 -4.80 -17.57
C THR A 56 41.70 -5.49 -16.22
N GLU A 57 40.48 -5.56 -15.69
CA GLU A 57 40.18 -6.27 -14.44
C GLU A 57 38.91 -7.13 -14.53
N PRO A 58 38.91 -8.37 -14.00
CA PRO A 58 37.71 -9.18 -13.91
C PRO A 58 36.69 -8.53 -12.97
N LYS A 59 35.50 -8.18 -13.49
CA LYS A 59 34.39 -7.74 -12.63
C LYS A 59 34.07 -8.83 -11.62
N LYS A 60 34.24 -8.51 -10.34
CA LYS A 60 33.94 -9.42 -9.24
C LYS A 60 32.46 -9.81 -9.30
N PRO A 61 32.12 -11.07 -9.02
CA PRO A 61 30.72 -11.46 -8.91
C PRO A 61 30.05 -10.61 -7.83
N THR A 62 28.84 -10.11 -8.13
CA THR A 62 28.06 -9.31 -7.17
C THR A 62 26.95 -10.17 -6.60
N THR A 63 26.80 -10.10 -5.28
CA THR A 63 25.74 -10.79 -4.55
C THR A 63 24.76 -9.76 -4.02
N GLU A 64 23.49 -9.92 -4.36
CA GLU A 64 22.39 -9.10 -3.89
C GLU A 64 21.43 -9.99 -3.09
N THR A 65 21.11 -9.60 -1.87
CA THR A 65 20.10 -10.27 -1.04
C THR A 65 18.99 -9.28 -0.73
N GLU A 66 17.77 -9.59 -1.14
CA GLU A 66 16.58 -8.80 -0.87
C GLU A 66 15.70 -9.59 0.12
N ILE A 67 15.37 -8.98 1.25
CA ILE A 67 14.46 -9.56 2.24
C ILE A 67 13.17 -8.74 2.22
N GLN A 68 12.06 -9.38 1.84
CA GLN A 68 10.73 -8.78 1.85
C GLN A 68 9.93 -9.34 3.03
N GLN A 69 9.38 -8.48 3.87
CA GLN A 69 8.56 -8.88 5.02
C GLN A 69 7.17 -8.26 4.90
N LYS A 70 6.16 -9.07 5.23
CA LYS A 70 4.78 -8.62 5.36
C LYS A 70 4.22 -9.12 6.70
N LEU A 71 3.63 -8.22 7.46
CA LEU A 71 3.09 -8.46 8.78
C LEU A 71 1.68 -7.88 8.89
N GLN A 72 0.75 -8.76 9.20
CA GLN A 72 -0.64 -8.42 9.50
C GLN A 72 -0.98 -8.96 10.87
N VAL A 73 -1.43 -8.11 11.78
CA VAL A 73 -1.80 -8.47 13.16
C VAL A 73 -3.10 -7.78 13.52
N LYS A 74 -4.02 -8.54 14.11
CA LYS A 74 -5.27 -8.06 14.69
C LYS A 74 -5.37 -8.55 16.11
N VAL A 75 -5.44 -7.63 17.05
CA VAL A 75 -5.70 -7.88 18.46
C VAL A 75 -7.09 -7.37 18.77
N ARG A 76 -7.93 -8.22 19.36
CA ARG A 76 -9.32 -7.92 19.73
C ARG A 76 -9.63 -8.58 21.06
N GLY A 77 -10.21 -7.83 21.99
CA GLY A 77 -10.65 -8.43 23.23
C GLY A 77 -11.07 -7.44 24.30
N ARG A 78 -11.50 -8.01 25.42
CA ARG A 78 -11.81 -7.26 26.64
C ARG A 78 -10.77 -7.58 27.70
N VAL A 79 -10.23 -6.55 28.33
CA VAL A 79 -9.38 -6.63 29.52
C VAL A 79 -10.26 -6.33 30.74
N GLY A 80 -10.38 -7.30 31.64
CA GLY A 80 -11.33 -7.23 32.75
C GLY A 80 -12.76 -7.08 32.27
N GLU A 81 -13.54 -6.23 32.96
CA GLU A 81 -14.97 -6.09 32.67
C GLU A 81 -15.34 -4.97 31.69
N ARG A 82 -14.46 -3.98 31.53
CA ARG A 82 -14.87 -2.67 31.00
C ARG A 82 -13.93 -2.06 29.99
N ILE A 83 -12.77 -2.68 29.78
CA ILE A 83 -11.74 -2.15 28.88
C ILE A 83 -11.75 -3.00 27.61
N PHE A 84 -12.00 -2.37 26.47
CA PHE A 84 -12.00 -3.00 25.16
C PHE A 84 -10.76 -2.56 24.41
N ALA A 85 -9.94 -3.52 24.00
CA ALA A 85 -8.68 -3.27 23.31
C ALA A 85 -8.75 -3.84 21.89
N ASN A 86 -8.49 -2.97 20.92
CA ASN A 86 -8.53 -3.26 19.51
C ASN A 86 -7.27 -2.70 18.86
N VAL A 87 -6.42 -3.56 18.30
CA VAL A 87 -5.24 -3.14 17.53
C VAL A 87 -5.31 -3.81 16.17
N ASP A 88 -5.19 -3.04 15.09
CA ASP A 88 -4.93 -3.56 13.75
C ASP A 88 -3.62 -2.99 13.24
N TYR A 89 -2.76 -3.90 12.79
CA TYR A 89 -1.52 -3.57 12.13
C TYR A 89 -1.46 -4.31 10.79
N ASP A 90 -1.19 -3.59 9.71
CA ASP A 90 -1.03 -4.16 8.37
C ASP A 90 0.02 -3.34 7.61
N ASP A 91 1.24 -3.87 7.49
CA ASP A 91 2.33 -3.18 6.78
C ASP A 91 2.15 -3.14 5.25
N THR A 92 1.14 -3.85 4.72
CA THR A 92 0.78 -3.80 3.30
C THR A 92 -0.22 -2.68 2.98
N ALA A 93 -0.82 -2.06 4.00
CA ALA A 93 -1.77 -0.95 3.85
C ALA A 93 -1.06 0.41 3.66
N PRO A 94 -1.77 1.45 3.17
CA PRO A 94 -1.27 2.82 3.14
C PRO A 94 -0.82 3.29 4.53
N ARG A 95 0.23 4.11 4.61
CA ARG A 95 0.85 4.51 5.89
C ARG A 95 -0.10 5.20 6.88
N SER A 96 -1.11 5.90 6.40
CA SER A 96 -2.20 6.46 7.21
C SER A 96 -3.04 5.40 7.92
N GLU A 97 -3.11 4.18 7.38
CA GLU A 97 -3.97 3.09 7.82
C GLU A 97 -3.23 1.87 8.38
N GLN A 98 -1.90 1.82 8.23
CA GLN A 98 -1.04 0.71 8.66
C GLN A 98 -1.24 0.33 10.13
N GLN A 99 -1.62 1.28 10.97
CA GLN A 99 -1.77 1.08 12.40
C GLN A 99 -3.01 1.81 12.89
N LYS A 100 -3.97 1.03 13.38
CA LYS A 100 -5.20 1.50 14.04
C LYS A 100 -5.22 0.93 15.46
N ILE A 101 -5.34 1.80 16.46
CA ILE A 101 -5.39 1.42 17.87
C ILE A 101 -6.65 2.03 18.46
N SER A 102 -7.46 1.22 19.15
CA SER A 102 -8.63 1.69 19.88
C SER A 102 -8.66 1.01 21.23
N LEU A 103 -8.62 1.83 22.28
CA LEU A 103 -8.77 1.39 23.66
C LEU A 103 -9.93 2.16 24.28
N THR A 104 -10.98 1.45 24.67
CA THR A 104 -12.20 2.07 25.21
C THR A 104 -12.52 1.50 26.58
N TYR A 105 -12.67 2.37 27.58
CA TYR A 105 -13.28 2.07 28.86
C TYR A 105 -14.75 2.47 28.83
N GLN A 106 -15.63 1.58 29.25
CA GLN A 106 -17.06 1.85 29.43
C GLN A 106 -17.43 1.81 30.92
N GLY A 107 -17.87 2.96 31.43
CA GLY A 107 -18.36 3.10 32.79
C GLY A 107 -19.77 2.55 32.95
N LYS A 108 -20.20 2.38 34.20
CA LYS A 108 -21.58 2.02 34.52
C LYS A 108 -22.50 3.24 34.46
N GLU A 109 -23.81 3.02 34.33
CA GLU A 109 -24.80 4.10 34.28
C GLU A 109 -24.76 5.05 35.49
N ASN A 110 -24.37 4.53 36.66
CA ASN A 110 -24.26 5.30 37.91
C ASN A 110 -22.88 5.95 38.13
N GLU A 111 -21.91 5.73 37.25
CA GLU A 111 -20.57 6.33 37.35
C GLU A 111 -20.55 7.71 36.68
N ILE A 112 -19.74 8.64 37.21
CA ILE A 112 -19.60 9.96 36.60
C ILE A 112 -18.91 9.83 35.23
N ILE A 113 -17.88 9.00 35.12
CA ILE A 113 -17.18 8.74 33.86
C ILE A 113 -17.91 7.64 33.10
N GLN A 114 -18.46 8.00 31.94
CA GLN A 114 -19.22 7.09 31.09
C GLN A 114 -18.33 6.41 30.05
N GLU A 115 -17.38 7.15 29.48
CA GLU A 115 -16.48 6.61 28.46
C GLU A 115 -15.10 7.27 28.53
N VAL A 116 -14.05 6.45 28.38
CA VAL A 116 -12.70 6.94 28.06
C VAL A 116 -12.21 6.18 26.84
N ALA A 117 -11.97 6.88 25.73
CA ALA A 117 -11.48 6.29 24.50
C ALA A 117 -10.10 6.86 24.15
N LEU A 118 -9.16 6.00 23.76
CA LEU A 118 -7.79 6.34 23.39
C LEU A 118 -7.43 5.71 22.04
N GLY A 119 -6.61 6.41 21.26
CA GLY A 119 -6.14 5.98 19.94
C GLY A 119 -6.93 6.61 18.80
N ASP A 120 -7.28 5.84 17.79
CA ASP A 120 -8.11 6.24 16.66
C ASP A 120 -9.57 6.41 17.11
N LEU A 121 -10.01 7.66 17.15
CA LEU A 121 -11.33 8.10 17.57
C LEU A 121 -12.14 8.49 16.34
N GLN A 122 -13.38 8.00 16.28
CA GLN A 122 -14.40 8.53 15.38
C GLN A 122 -15.25 9.53 16.17
N LEU A 123 -15.22 10.78 15.74
CA LEU A 123 -16.10 11.80 16.29
C LEU A 123 -17.41 11.78 15.52
N GLY A 124 -18.52 11.55 16.23
CA GLY A 124 -19.87 11.73 15.72
C GLY A 124 -20.68 12.49 16.77
N TRP A 125 -21.39 13.55 16.34
CA TRP A 125 -22.26 14.33 17.22
C TRP A 125 -23.69 13.81 17.07
N PRO A 126 -24.34 13.36 18.14
CA PRO A 126 -25.65 12.72 18.03
C PRO A 126 -26.80 13.68 17.68
N ASP A 127 -26.72 14.99 18.02
CA ASP A 127 -27.92 15.85 18.07
C ASP A 127 -27.80 17.22 17.36
N THR A 128 -27.05 17.33 16.28
CA THR A 128 -27.00 18.62 15.54
C THR A 128 -27.18 18.42 14.04
N GLU A 129 -28.31 18.89 13.51
CA GLU A 129 -28.66 18.87 12.07
C GLU A 129 -27.63 19.60 11.19
N PHE A 130 -26.80 20.47 11.78
CA PHE A 130 -25.87 21.33 11.05
C PHE A 130 -24.39 20.91 11.14
N LEU A 131 -24.04 19.91 11.95
CA LEU A 131 -22.65 19.49 12.17
C LEU A 131 -22.51 17.97 12.04
N ALA A 132 -22.84 17.44 10.87
CA ALA A 132 -22.45 16.09 10.46
C ALA A 132 -20.94 16.05 10.17
N TYR A 133 -20.12 16.16 11.21
CA TYR A 133 -18.67 16.17 11.10
C TYR A 133 -18.09 14.84 11.59
N ASN A 134 -18.13 13.83 10.72
CA ASN A 134 -17.45 12.56 10.96
C ASN A 134 -15.95 12.72 10.66
N LYS A 135 -15.16 12.92 11.71
CA LYS A 135 -13.69 12.99 11.59
C LYS A 135 -13.03 11.88 12.37
N SER A 136 -12.11 11.19 11.70
CA SER A 136 -11.16 10.28 12.33
C SER A 136 -9.96 11.07 12.84
N LEU A 137 -9.61 10.89 14.10
CA LEU A 137 -8.41 11.51 14.68
C LEU A 137 -7.72 10.55 15.64
N PHE A 138 -6.41 10.72 15.83
CA PHE A 138 -5.69 10.00 16.86
C PHE A 138 -5.62 10.85 18.13
N GLY A 139 -6.07 10.34 19.26
CA GLY A 139 -6.20 11.14 20.48
C GLY A 139 -6.82 10.41 21.66
N ALA A 140 -7.32 11.20 22.59
CA ALA A 140 -8.05 10.77 23.78
C ALA A 140 -9.40 11.50 23.84
N LYS A 141 -10.44 10.78 24.23
CA LYS A 141 -11.79 11.30 24.48
C LYS A 141 -12.24 10.83 25.86
N VAL A 142 -12.83 11.74 26.63
CA VAL A 142 -13.46 11.44 27.92
C VAL A 142 -14.86 12.00 27.91
N THR A 143 -15.83 11.17 28.27
CA THR A 143 -17.23 11.56 28.44
C THR A 143 -17.66 11.32 29.88
N ALA A 144 -18.18 12.36 30.52
CA ALA A 144 -18.71 12.32 31.87
C ALA A 144 -20.18 12.75 31.89
N LYS A 145 -20.99 12.07 32.70
CA LYS A 145 -22.41 12.37 32.90
C LYS A 145 -22.71 12.39 34.39
N LYS A 146 -23.42 13.43 34.84
CA LYS A 146 -23.93 13.53 36.21
C LYS A 146 -25.33 14.12 36.18
N GLY A 147 -26.34 13.28 36.41
CA GLY A 147 -27.74 13.69 36.29
C GLY A 147 -28.06 14.14 34.86
N GLY A 148 -28.52 15.38 34.69
CA GLY A 148 -28.78 16.01 33.39
C GLY A 148 -27.57 16.70 32.75
N PHE A 149 -26.41 16.73 33.41
CA PHE A 149 -25.21 17.40 32.90
C PHE A 149 -24.30 16.40 32.17
N ASN A 150 -23.92 16.71 30.93
CA ASN A 150 -23.00 15.94 30.09
C ASN A 150 -21.77 16.80 29.75
N LEU A 151 -20.58 16.26 30.00
CA LEU A 151 -19.31 16.88 29.65
C LEU A 151 -18.51 15.94 28.75
N MET A 152 -18.02 16.44 27.62
CA MET A 152 -17.13 15.68 26.73
C MET A 152 -15.86 16.49 26.47
N GLY A 153 -14.71 15.87 26.70
CA GLY A 153 -13.39 16.42 26.39
C GLY A 153 -12.68 15.57 25.35
N ILE A 154 -12.07 16.22 24.34
CA ILE A 154 -11.31 15.54 23.28
C ILE A 154 -9.95 16.25 23.15
N GLY A 155 -8.87 15.47 23.17
CA GLY A 155 -7.52 15.92 22.85
C GLY A 155 -6.94 15.08 21.72
N SER A 156 -6.41 15.71 20.67
CA SER A 156 -5.89 15.02 19.49
C SER A 156 -4.42 15.32 19.27
N VAL A 157 -3.68 14.34 18.76
CA VAL A 157 -2.30 14.50 18.28
C VAL A 157 -2.28 14.29 16.77
N SER A 158 -1.62 15.20 16.04
CA SER A 158 -1.43 15.02 14.60
C SER A 158 -0.38 13.95 14.33
N LYS A 159 -0.79 12.86 13.67
CA LYS A 159 0.12 11.80 13.22
C LYS A 159 0.84 12.29 11.96
N GLY A 160 2.03 12.86 12.13
CA GLY A 160 2.87 13.30 11.01
C GLY A 160 3.31 12.10 10.18
N VAL A 161 2.70 11.91 9.01
CA VAL A 161 3.16 10.92 8.03
C VAL A 161 4.14 11.62 7.11
N SER A 162 5.45 11.42 7.32
CA SER A 162 6.47 11.86 6.36
C SER A 162 6.32 11.07 5.06
N GLU A 163 5.60 11.64 4.10
CA GLU A 163 5.46 11.08 2.75
C GLU A 163 6.52 11.72 1.85
N SER A 164 7.58 10.99 1.55
CA SER A 164 8.53 11.40 0.51
C SER A 164 8.04 10.88 -0.83
N LYS A 165 7.31 11.71 -1.58
CA LYS A 165 6.92 11.41 -2.95
C LYS A 165 8.06 11.80 -3.86
N THR A 166 8.91 10.84 -4.24
CA THR A 166 9.90 11.07 -5.30
C THR A 166 9.15 11.15 -6.63
N PHE A 167 8.89 12.36 -7.09
CA PHE A 167 8.38 12.59 -8.45
C PHE A 167 9.54 12.39 -9.43
N THR A 168 9.67 11.18 -9.97
CA THR A 168 10.50 10.96 -11.16
C THR A 168 9.71 11.48 -12.35
N GLY A 169 9.97 12.74 -12.74
CA GLY A 169 9.39 13.31 -13.95
C GLY A 169 9.63 12.38 -15.14
N LYS A 170 8.58 12.09 -15.93
CA LYS A 170 8.62 11.27 -17.16
C LYS A 170 9.36 11.98 -18.31
N THR A 171 10.45 12.69 -18.04
CA THR A 171 11.28 13.29 -19.09
C THR A 171 12.45 12.36 -19.32
N THR A 172 12.30 11.48 -20.30
CA THR A 172 13.45 10.87 -20.95
C THR A 172 14.14 11.98 -21.73
N PHE A 173 15.30 12.46 -21.27
CA PHE A 173 16.16 13.30 -22.09
C PHE A 173 16.73 12.43 -23.20
N GLU A 174 16.15 12.53 -24.39
CA GLU A 174 16.75 11.97 -25.60
C GLU A 174 17.88 12.90 -26.03
N LYS A 175 19.12 12.55 -25.68
CA LYS A 175 20.31 13.25 -26.18
C LYS A 175 20.53 12.81 -27.62
N LYS A 176 19.95 13.56 -28.56
CA LYS A 176 20.21 13.34 -29.99
C LYS A 176 21.55 13.96 -30.36
N GLU A 177 22.57 13.13 -30.57
CA GLU A 177 23.84 13.57 -31.13
C GLU A 177 23.67 13.71 -32.64
N ILE A 178 23.75 14.96 -33.13
CA ILE A 178 23.70 15.27 -34.56
C ILE A 178 25.13 15.61 -34.97
N PRO A 179 25.83 14.75 -35.71
CA PRO A 179 27.17 15.05 -36.21
C PRO A 179 27.10 16.13 -37.31
N ASP A 180 28.14 16.96 -37.43
CA ASP A 180 28.18 18.06 -38.41
C ASP A 180 28.11 17.58 -39.88
N THR A 181 28.44 16.31 -40.12
CA THR A 181 28.37 15.66 -41.43
C THR A 181 27.01 15.02 -41.74
N SER A 182 26.04 15.11 -40.83
CA SER A 182 24.76 14.41 -41.00
C SER A 182 23.93 15.04 -42.12
N TYR A 183 23.52 14.21 -43.08
CA TYR A 183 22.68 14.63 -44.21
C TYR A 183 21.27 15.04 -43.73
N LEU A 184 20.86 16.27 -44.09
CA LEU A 184 19.52 16.78 -43.79
C LEU A 184 18.54 16.39 -44.92
N LYS A 185 17.68 15.40 -44.65
CA LYS A 185 16.60 15.01 -45.58
C LYS A 185 15.60 16.15 -45.75
N ARG A 186 15.07 16.32 -46.97
CA ARG A 186 14.00 17.29 -47.33
C ARG A 186 14.40 18.75 -47.11
N ARG A 187 15.64 19.09 -47.43
CA ARG A 187 16.12 20.47 -47.43
C ARG A 187 15.62 21.18 -48.70
N TYR A 188 15.08 22.38 -48.52
CA TYR A 188 14.63 23.23 -49.62
C TYR A 188 15.60 24.41 -49.77
N TYR A 189 15.85 24.80 -51.02
CA TYR A 189 16.72 25.92 -51.36
C TYR A 189 15.90 26.97 -52.10
N LEU A 190 16.13 28.23 -51.77
CA LEU A 190 15.56 29.34 -52.52
C LEU A 190 16.39 29.53 -53.79
N THR A 191 15.72 29.61 -54.94
CA THR A 191 16.37 29.75 -56.25
C THR A 191 16.54 31.21 -56.68
N TYR A 192 16.24 32.16 -55.80
CA TYR A 192 16.38 33.60 -56.04
C TYR A 192 17.00 34.27 -54.81
N PHE A 193 17.87 35.25 -55.05
CA PHE A 193 18.52 36.06 -54.00
C PHE A 193 17.83 37.41 -53.78
N ASP A 194 17.16 37.93 -54.80
CA ASP A 194 16.48 39.23 -54.77
C ASP A 194 15.01 39.07 -55.19
N PRO A 195 14.03 39.48 -54.36
CA PRO A 195 12.61 39.39 -54.66
C PRO A 195 12.14 40.34 -55.77
N THR A 196 12.98 41.27 -56.23
CA THR A 196 12.63 42.24 -57.29
C THR A 196 12.98 41.78 -58.71
N HIS A 197 13.74 40.70 -58.85
CA HIS A 197 14.05 40.11 -60.15
C HIS A 197 12.89 39.22 -60.65
N PRO A 198 12.62 39.19 -61.98
CA PRO A 198 11.62 38.30 -62.55
C PRO A 198 11.89 36.83 -62.20
N PRO A 199 10.85 36.01 -62.01
CA PRO A 199 11.03 34.59 -61.72
C PRO A 199 11.84 33.93 -62.84
N LEU A 200 12.68 32.94 -62.46
CA LEU A 200 13.40 32.12 -63.43
C LEU A 200 12.41 31.53 -64.44
N THR A 201 12.76 31.60 -65.72
CA THR A 201 11.95 31.00 -66.78
C THR A 201 11.80 29.50 -66.52
N SER A 202 10.60 28.96 -66.74
CA SER A 202 10.38 27.52 -66.60
C SER A 202 11.42 26.75 -67.42
N GLN A 203 12.09 25.78 -66.78
CA GLN A 203 13.15 24.94 -67.35
C GLN A 203 14.53 25.62 -67.55
N SER A 204 14.76 26.82 -67.01
CA SER A 204 16.10 27.47 -67.08
C SER A 204 17.02 27.18 -65.88
N LEU A 205 16.55 26.40 -64.91
CA LEU A 205 17.33 26.07 -63.70
C LEU A 205 17.99 24.71 -63.87
N GLU A 206 19.32 24.70 -63.91
CA GLU A 206 20.12 23.49 -63.83
C GLU A 206 20.66 23.35 -62.40
N VAL A 207 20.45 22.19 -61.80
CA VAL A 207 20.95 21.86 -60.46
C VAL A 207 21.95 20.72 -60.60
N TYR A 208 23.19 21.01 -60.26
CA TYR A 208 24.26 20.02 -60.23
C TYR A 208 24.39 19.49 -58.80
N LEU A 209 24.36 18.18 -58.65
CA LEU A 209 24.61 17.50 -57.38
C LEU A 209 25.98 16.84 -57.49
N ASP A 210 26.93 17.33 -56.69
CA ASP A 210 28.24 16.71 -56.53
C ASP A 210 28.07 15.28 -55.99
N ASP A 211 28.65 14.30 -56.68
CA ASP A 211 28.68 12.87 -56.33
C ASP A 211 29.70 12.56 -55.23
N GLN A 212 30.48 13.55 -54.80
CA GLN A 212 31.42 13.50 -53.66
C GLN A 212 32.55 12.48 -53.83
N ASP A 213 32.84 12.01 -55.05
CA ASP A 213 34.00 11.17 -55.34
C ASP A 213 35.19 12.02 -55.82
N GLY A 214 35.86 12.67 -54.86
CA GLY A 214 37.10 13.40 -55.15
C GLY A 214 38.22 12.46 -55.61
N THR A 215 38.47 12.40 -56.92
CA THR A 215 39.81 12.10 -57.48
C THR A 215 40.63 13.37 -57.67
#